data_AF-A0A5C1AC36-F1
#
_entry.id   AF-A0A5C1AC36-F1
#
_cell.length_a   1.000
_cell.length_b   1.000
_cell.length_c   1.000
_cell.angle_alpha   90.00
_cell.angle_beta   90.00
_cell.angle_gamma   90.00
#
_symmetry.space_group_name_H-M   'P 1'
#
loop_
_entity.id
_entity.type
_entity.pdbx_description
1 polymer ?
#
loop_
_entity_poly.entity_id
_entity_poly.type
_entity_poly.pdbx_seq_one_letter_code
_entity_poly.pdbx_strand_id
1 'polypeptide(L)'
;MPKPRKSAPLALQPLEDRTTPASAGLQALDIDPSRSATADVNGDGFNDFITVTKAGQVVTVNVVYANLEGVTATTSKVFESTYTGGARVAAGDLDGDGRAEIVVSADIGGSGRVVILKAIADPTVNTTPQGKFATFTQFETAASFFGIADANFRGGSSVAVADFNSDGKGDVAIGAGVGGGPRVAIYDGTTAVKSAPTRLVNDFFALPETSIFRGGVSIDAGDVNGDGKADLIVGAGPGGGQRTRVISGVDVMANKGSTATPLADFLLGGKDSGERLGEIVSFEPTITGTKYNGFSVFAIVNFPGYDHPIVSGGTYYLGKDLPKSPGVVPDLDDRVTVQ
;
A
#
# COMPACT_ATOMS: atom_id res chain seq x y z
N MET A 1 -3.80 71.11 10.22
CA MET A 1 -3.20 70.01 11.00
C MET A 1 -4.26 68.94 11.26
N PRO A 2 -4.25 67.80 10.54
CA PRO A 2 -5.15 66.70 10.83
C PRO A 2 -4.59 65.87 12.01
N LYS A 3 -5.47 65.55 12.97
CA LYS A 3 -5.18 64.70 14.14
C LYS A 3 -4.75 63.29 13.71
N PRO A 4 -3.88 62.60 14.47
CA PRO A 4 -3.48 61.22 14.17
C PRO A 4 -4.66 60.27 14.34
N ARG A 5 -4.99 59.49 13.30
CA ARG A 5 -5.91 58.35 13.43
C ARG A 5 -5.15 57.20 14.09
N LYS A 6 -5.65 56.74 15.24
CA LYS A 6 -5.21 55.48 15.87
C LYS A 6 -5.35 54.35 14.85
N SER A 7 -4.27 53.61 14.61
CA SER A 7 -4.29 52.34 13.90
C SER A 7 -5.11 51.32 14.71
N ALA A 8 -6.26 50.92 14.18
CA ALA A 8 -6.95 49.71 14.64
C ALA A 8 -6.15 48.48 14.18
N PRO A 9 -6.05 47.41 14.99
CA PRO A 9 -5.39 46.18 14.57
C PRO A 9 -6.14 45.55 13.40
N LEU A 10 -5.38 45.02 12.44
CA LEU A 10 -5.87 44.28 11.28
C LEU A 10 -6.65 43.05 11.78
N ALA A 11 -7.98 43.12 11.74
CA ALA A 11 -8.82 41.98 12.04
C ALA A 11 -8.66 40.96 10.91
N LEU A 12 -8.11 39.78 11.22
CA LEU A 12 -8.22 38.60 10.37
C LEU A 12 -9.72 38.29 10.23
N GLN A 13 -10.25 38.45 9.03
CA GLN A 13 -11.59 37.96 8.72
C GLN A 13 -11.55 36.42 8.71
N PRO A 14 -12.55 35.72 9.28
CA PRO A 14 -12.70 34.29 9.07
C PRO A 14 -12.85 34.04 7.57
N LEU A 15 -12.07 33.11 7.03
CA LEU A 15 -12.30 32.61 5.67
C LEU A 15 -13.72 32.05 5.62
N GLU A 16 -14.61 32.73 4.91
CA GLU A 16 -15.93 32.21 4.62
C GLU A 16 -15.79 30.87 3.89
N ASP A 17 -16.51 29.89 4.44
CA ASP A 17 -16.74 28.55 3.95
C ASP A 17 -16.95 28.54 2.43
N ARG A 18 -15.88 28.25 1.69
CA ARG A 18 -15.99 27.84 0.29
C ARG A 18 -16.45 26.41 0.32
N THR A 19 -17.76 26.24 0.39
CA THR A 19 -18.46 24.99 0.12
C THR A 19 -17.91 24.42 -1.18
N THR A 20 -17.00 23.45 -1.07
CA THR A 20 -16.64 22.55 -2.16
C THR A 20 -17.93 21.96 -2.69
N PRO A 21 -18.15 21.89 -4.01
CA PRO A 21 -19.36 21.28 -4.53
C PRO A 21 -19.49 19.88 -3.95
N ALA A 22 -20.69 19.60 -3.44
CA ALA A 22 -21.06 18.39 -2.75
C ALA A 22 -20.40 17.17 -3.38
N SER A 23 -19.66 16.42 -2.55
CA SER A 23 -19.20 15.08 -2.86
C SER A 23 -20.41 14.24 -3.28
N ALA A 24 -20.62 14.15 -4.59
CA ALA A 24 -21.64 13.30 -5.15
C ALA A 24 -21.28 11.86 -4.80
N GLY A 25 -21.89 11.34 -3.75
CA GLY A 25 -22.19 9.92 -3.57
C GLY A 25 -21.06 8.93 -3.85
N LEU A 26 -19.82 9.21 -3.44
CA LEU A 26 -18.86 8.14 -3.18
C LEU A 26 -19.36 7.42 -1.91
N GLN A 27 -20.25 6.45 -2.10
CA GLN A 27 -20.38 5.36 -1.13
C GLN A 27 -18.95 4.88 -0.90
N ALA A 28 -18.51 4.86 0.37
CA ALA A 28 -17.24 4.28 0.73
C ALA A 28 -17.17 2.89 0.08
N LEU A 29 -16.42 2.77 -1.02
CA LEU A 29 -16.05 1.46 -1.50
C LEU A 29 -15.31 0.84 -0.32
N ASP A 30 -15.67 -0.39 0.00
CA ASP A 30 -14.92 -1.27 0.88
C ASP A 30 -13.56 -1.53 0.22
N ILE A 31 -12.69 -0.51 0.23
CA ILE A 31 -11.33 -0.55 -0.32
C ILE A 31 -10.46 -1.21 0.73
N ASP A 32 -10.27 -2.51 0.57
CA ASP A 32 -9.14 -3.19 1.18
C ASP A 32 -7.87 -2.54 0.58
N PRO A 33 -7.06 -1.81 1.37
CA PRO A 33 -5.93 -1.05 0.81
C PRO A 33 -4.85 -1.97 0.23
N SER A 34 -4.84 -3.27 0.55
CA SER A 34 -3.98 -4.23 -0.13
C SER A 34 -4.48 -4.61 -1.54
N ARG A 35 -5.68 -4.16 -1.91
CA ARG A 35 -6.35 -4.43 -3.19
C ARG A 35 -6.56 -3.17 -4.03
N SER A 36 -5.99 -2.06 -3.60
CA SER A 36 -5.89 -0.83 -4.37
C SER A 36 -4.49 -0.26 -4.29
N ALA A 37 -4.04 0.41 -5.34
CA ALA A 37 -2.78 1.14 -5.35
C ALA A 37 -2.97 2.46 -6.10
N THR A 38 -2.06 3.41 -5.88
CA THR A 38 -1.99 4.62 -6.69
C THR A 38 -0.58 4.81 -7.24
N ALA A 39 -0.46 5.07 -8.54
CA ALA A 39 0.80 5.37 -9.22
C ALA A 39 0.53 5.93 -10.61
N ASP A 40 1.48 6.69 -11.16
CA ASP A 40 1.39 7.23 -12.53
C ASP A 40 1.71 6.14 -13.57
N VAL A 41 0.68 5.41 -14.02
CA VAL A 41 0.83 4.23 -14.90
C VAL A 41 1.02 4.66 -16.37
N ASN A 42 0.50 5.83 -16.74
CA ASN A 42 0.55 6.34 -18.11
C ASN A 42 1.69 7.37 -18.35
N GLY A 43 2.34 7.85 -17.30
CA GLY A 43 3.46 8.81 -17.35
C GLY A 43 3.03 10.25 -17.59
N ASP A 44 1.80 10.61 -17.20
CA ASP A 44 1.25 11.96 -17.39
C ASP A 44 1.50 12.91 -16.20
N GLY A 45 2.14 12.40 -15.14
CA GLY A 45 2.48 13.12 -13.93
C GLY A 45 1.39 13.10 -12.86
N PHE A 46 0.28 12.38 -13.06
CA PHE A 46 -0.78 12.20 -12.07
C PHE A 46 -0.88 10.72 -11.67
N ASN A 47 -1.02 10.48 -10.36
CA ASN A 47 -1.24 9.12 -9.89
C ASN A 47 -2.62 8.61 -10.30
N ASP A 48 -2.64 7.47 -10.98
CA ASP A 48 -3.84 6.74 -11.36
C ASP A 48 -4.34 5.86 -10.23
N PHE A 49 -5.62 5.49 -10.27
CA PHE A 49 -6.21 4.59 -9.29
C PHE A 49 -6.29 3.16 -9.83
N ILE A 50 -5.64 2.23 -9.14
CA ILE A 50 -5.53 0.83 -9.53
C ILE A 50 -6.31 -0.02 -8.54
N THR A 51 -7.11 -0.96 -9.02
CA THR A 51 -7.83 -1.92 -8.18
C THR A 51 -7.70 -3.34 -8.70
N VAL A 52 -7.76 -4.30 -7.79
CA VAL A 52 -7.86 -5.72 -8.12
C VAL A 52 -9.10 -6.35 -7.50
N THR A 53 -9.67 -7.33 -8.20
CA THR A 53 -10.87 -8.04 -7.73
C THR A 53 -10.63 -8.81 -6.43
N LYS A 54 -11.64 -8.81 -5.56
CA LYS A 54 -11.73 -9.68 -4.40
C LYS A 54 -11.90 -11.17 -4.76
N ALA A 55 -11.76 -12.03 -3.75
CA ALA A 55 -12.01 -13.46 -3.86
C ALA A 55 -13.44 -13.78 -4.38
N GLY A 56 -13.56 -14.88 -5.12
CA GLY A 56 -14.78 -15.34 -5.77
C GLY A 56 -14.97 -14.86 -7.21
N GLN A 57 -14.06 -14.02 -7.72
CA GLN A 57 -14.05 -13.53 -9.10
C GLN A 57 -12.72 -13.85 -9.77
N VAL A 58 -12.71 -13.95 -11.11
CA VAL A 58 -11.46 -14.03 -11.87
C VAL A 58 -10.65 -12.77 -11.61
N VAL A 59 -9.36 -12.95 -11.32
CA VAL A 59 -8.48 -11.81 -11.02
C VAL A 59 -8.45 -10.83 -12.18
N THR A 60 -8.95 -9.62 -11.91
CA THR A 60 -9.01 -8.52 -12.86
C THR A 60 -8.38 -7.29 -12.24
N VAL A 61 -7.47 -6.66 -12.99
CA VAL A 61 -6.87 -5.36 -12.67
C VAL A 61 -7.66 -4.30 -13.42
N ASN A 62 -8.10 -3.26 -12.72
CA ASN A 62 -8.71 -2.07 -13.31
C ASN A 62 -7.88 -0.85 -12.97
N VAL A 63 -7.62 -0.02 -13.96
CA VAL A 63 -6.95 1.28 -13.82
C VAL A 63 -7.92 2.36 -14.26
N VAL A 64 -8.14 3.32 -13.38
CA VAL A 64 -8.85 4.57 -13.66
C VAL A 64 -7.79 5.65 -13.79
N TYR A 65 -7.65 6.19 -15.00
CA TYR A 65 -6.63 7.20 -15.25
C TYR A 65 -7.04 8.52 -14.63
N ALA A 66 -6.17 9.08 -13.79
CA ALA A 66 -6.36 10.43 -13.28
C ALA A 66 -6.32 11.42 -14.46
N ASN A 67 -6.96 12.59 -14.31
CA ASN A 67 -7.03 13.66 -15.31
C ASN A 67 -7.65 13.30 -16.69
N LEU A 68 -7.96 12.03 -16.97
CA LEU A 68 -8.58 11.54 -18.19
C LEU A 68 -10.01 11.04 -17.92
N GLU A 69 -10.97 11.97 -17.95
CA GLU A 69 -12.36 11.67 -17.58
C GLU A 69 -12.95 10.48 -18.39
N GLY A 70 -13.39 9.45 -17.67
CA GLY A 70 -14.02 8.26 -18.24
C GLY A 70 -13.07 7.27 -18.92
N VAL A 71 -11.76 7.51 -18.89
CA VAL A 71 -10.77 6.60 -19.47
C VAL A 71 -10.34 5.57 -18.42
N THR A 72 -10.58 4.31 -18.72
CA THR A 72 -10.19 3.18 -17.89
C THR A 72 -9.51 2.11 -18.71
N ALA A 73 -8.61 1.35 -18.10
CA ALA A 73 -8.04 0.15 -18.68
C ALA A 73 -8.26 -1.05 -17.77
N THR A 74 -8.50 -2.22 -18.37
CA THR A 74 -8.78 -3.44 -17.63
C THR A 74 -8.06 -4.62 -18.25
N THR A 75 -7.53 -5.52 -17.41
CA THR A 75 -7.07 -6.84 -17.85
C THR A 75 -7.44 -7.92 -16.84
N SER A 76 -7.90 -9.06 -17.35
CA SER A 76 -8.12 -10.28 -16.57
C SER A 76 -7.08 -11.37 -16.84
N LYS A 77 -6.08 -11.05 -17.68
CA LYS A 77 -4.97 -11.96 -18.03
C LYS A 77 -3.82 -11.81 -17.04
N VAL A 78 -4.09 -12.00 -15.76
CA VAL A 78 -3.09 -11.87 -14.68
C VAL A 78 -2.64 -13.24 -14.21
N PHE A 79 -3.60 -14.06 -13.78
CA PHE A 79 -3.39 -15.46 -13.39
C PHE A 79 -4.19 -16.39 -14.30
N GLU A 80 -4.15 -17.69 -14.01
CA GLU A 80 -4.99 -18.68 -14.67
C GLU A 80 -6.48 -18.30 -14.54
N SER A 81 -7.26 -18.45 -15.61
CA SER A 81 -8.67 -18.02 -15.65
C SER A 81 -9.58 -18.75 -14.65
N THR A 82 -9.12 -19.87 -14.08
CA THR A 82 -9.84 -20.64 -13.05
C THR A 82 -9.49 -20.19 -11.63
N TYR A 83 -8.47 -19.35 -11.46
CA TYR A 83 -8.09 -18.83 -10.16
C TYR A 83 -9.00 -17.68 -9.74
N THR A 84 -9.66 -17.86 -8.59
CA THR A 84 -10.60 -16.90 -8.01
C THR A 84 -10.30 -16.59 -6.54
N GLY A 85 -9.07 -16.84 -6.08
CA GLY A 85 -8.64 -16.61 -4.69
C GLY A 85 -8.53 -15.12 -4.31
N GLY A 86 -8.68 -14.22 -5.29
CA GLY A 86 -8.44 -12.78 -5.13
C GLY A 86 -6.97 -12.43 -5.40
N ALA A 87 -6.66 -11.15 -5.38
CA ALA A 87 -5.31 -10.66 -5.57
C ALA A 87 -5.02 -9.46 -4.66
N ARG A 88 -3.73 -9.14 -4.55
CA ARG A 88 -3.25 -7.88 -3.94
C ARG A 88 -2.43 -7.12 -4.96
N VAL A 89 -2.35 -5.80 -4.81
CA VAL A 89 -1.71 -4.92 -5.79
C VAL A 89 -0.86 -3.86 -5.13
N ALA A 90 0.29 -3.58 -5.75
CA ALA A 90 1.13 -2.43 -5.49
C ALA A 90 1.58 -1.87 -6.85
N ALA A 91 2.06 -0.63 -6.90
CA ALA A 91 2.54 -0.04 -8.14
C ALA A 91 3.65 0.98 -7.90
N GLY A 92 4.53 1.13 -8.89
CA GLY A 92 5.63 2.09 -8.89
C GLY A 92 6.54 1.87 -10.10
N ASP A 93 7.37 2.85 -10.42
CA ASP A 93 8.31 2.76 -11.54
C ASP A 93 9.48 1.84 -11.17
N LEU A 94 9.45 0.60 -11.67
CA LEU A 94 10.45 -0.43 -11.33
C LEU A 94 11.65 -0.39 -12.27
N ASP A 95 11.49 0.16 -13.48
CA ASP A 95 12.52 0.12 -14.53
C ASP A 95 13.18 1.48 -14.81
N GLY A 96 12.62 2.57 -14.28
CA GLY A 96 13.09 3.94 -14.37
C GLY A 96 12.67 4.63 -15.68
N ASP A 97 11.61 4.17 -16.35
CA ASP A 97 11.12 4.79 -17.59
C ASP A 97 10.14 5.95 -17.36
N GLY A 98 9.83 6.26 -16.10
CA GLY A 98 8.92 7.33 -15.71
C GLY A 98 7.44 6.93 -15.74
N ARG A 99 7.12 5.66 -16.01
CA ARG A 99 5.77 5.08 -15.81
C ARG A 99 5.83 3.99 -14.76
N ALA A 100 4.75 3.88 -13.99
CA ALA A 100 4.63 2.83 -13.01
C ALA A 100 4.29 1.47 -13.65
N GLU A 101 4.94 0.42 -13.17
CA GLU A 101 4.48 -0.95 -13.33
C GLU A 101 3.48 -1.32 -12.23
N ILE A 102 2.58 -2.25 -12.54
CA ILE A 102 1.60 -2.79 -11.60
C ILE A 102 2.06 -4.17 -11.16
N VAL A 103 2.30 -4.33 -9.86
CA VAL A 103 2.71 -5.59 -9.23
C VAL A 103 1.49 -6.26 -8.62
N VAL A 104 1.13 -7.43 -9.11
CA VAL A 104 -0.03 -8.19 -8.64
C VAL A 104 0.43 -9.51 -8.04
N SER A 105 0.00 -9.81 -6.82
CA SER A 105 0.19 -11.11 -6.20
C SER A 105 -1.13 -11.85 -6.04
N ALA A 106 -1.05 -13.18 -6.08
CA ALA A 106 -2.19 -14.03 -5.75
C ALA A 106 -2.44 -13.97 -4.23
N ASP A 107 -3.70 -13.95 -3.83
CA ASP A 107 -4.12 -14.05 -2.43
C ASP A 107 -4.36 -15.53 -2.04
N ILE A 108 -5.15 -15.79 -0.99
CA ILE A 108 -5.40 -17.14 -0.46
C ILE A 108 -5.77 -18.17 -1.54
N GLY A 109 -5.21 -19.38 -1.43
CA GLY A 109 -5.36 -20.46 -2.43
C GLY A 109 -4.49 -20.28 -3.67
N GLY A 110 -3.89 -19.11 -3.85
CA GLY A 110 -2.89 -18.83 -4.87
C GLY A 110 -1.50 -19.24 -4.42
N SER A 111 -0.62 -19.53 -5.38
CA SER A 111 0.80 -19.71 -5.06
C SER A 111 1.46 -18.40 -4.64
N GLY A 112 2.71 -18.42 -4.16
CA GLY A 112 3.52 -17.21 -3.93
C GLY A 112 3.95 -16.50 -5.22
N ARG A 113 3.12 -16.55 -6.27
CA ARG A 113 3.37 -16.01 -7.61
C ARG A 113 3.04 -14.52 -7.64
N VAL A 114 3.96 -13.78 -8.24
CA VAL A 114 3.84 -12.36 -8.53
C VAL A 114 3.90 -12.16 -10.03
N VAL A 115 3.03 -11.28 -10.53
CA VAL A 115 2.90 -10.89 -11.93
C VAL A 115 3.12 -9.40 -12.00
N ILE A 116 4.01 -8.97 -12.87
CA ILE A 116 4.26 -7.55 -13.12
C ILE A 116 3.66 -7.21 -14.48
N LEU A 117 2.80 -6.20 -14.48
CA LEU A 117 2.14 -5.68 -15.67
C LEU A 117 2.74 -4.33 -16.03
N LYS A 118 2.97 -4.14 -17.32
CA LYS A 118 3.36 -2.85 -17.90
C LYS A 118 2.23 -2.36 -18.80
N ALA A 119 1.88 -1.09 -18.63
CA ALA A 119 0.89 -0.47 -19.50
C ALA A 119 1.52 -0.21 -20.88
N ILE A 120 0.78 -0.56 -21.94
CA ILE A 120 1.18 -0.34 -23.32
C ILE A 120 0.32 0.77 -23.90
N ALA A 121 0.97 1.74 -24.54
CA ALA A 121 0.30 2.78 -25.30
C ALA A 121 -0.56 2.14 -26.39
N ASP A 122 -1.84 2.50 -26.41
CA ASP A 122 -2.77 2.15 -27.47
C ASP A 122 -2.44 3.02 -28.71
N PRO A 123 -1.88 2.44 -29.78
CA PRO A 123 -1.54 3.20 -30.98
C PRO A 123 -2.79 3.77 -31.69
N THR A 124 -3.99 3.31 -31.33
CA THR A 124 -5.26 3.70 -31.94
C THR A 124 -5.89 4.93 -31.28
N VAL A 125 -5.46 5.31 -30.07
CA VAL A 125 -6.02 6.43 -29.31
C VAL A 125 -4.92 7.43 -28.94
N ASN A 126 -4.73 8.42 -29.82
CA ASN A 126 -3.69 9.45 -29.68
C ASN A 126 -4.24 10.86 -29.39
N THR A 127 -5.54 11.00 -29.09
CA THR A 127 -6.13 12.32 -28.87
C THR A 127 -7.23 12.27 -27.83
N THR A 128 -7.00 12.90 -26.68
CA THR A 128 -8.06 13.31 -25.77
C THR A 128 -8.40 14.78 -26.06
N PRO A 129 -9.59 15.27 -25.66
CA PRO A 129 -9.94 16.70 -25.75
C PRO A 129 -8.91 17.64 -25.08
N GLN A 130 -8.08 17.10 -24.18
CA GLN A 130 -7.05 17.79 -23.40
C GLN A 130 -5.64 17.74 -24.05
N GLY A 131 -5.41 16.93 -25.08
CA GLY A 131 -4.12 16.89 -25.79
C GLY A 131 -3.76 15.54 -26.45
N LYS A 132 -2.56 15.48 -27.03
CA LYS A 132 -1.98 14.26 -27.63
C LYS A 132 -1.27 13.44 -26.56
N PHE A 133 -2.03 12.81 -25.67
CA PHE A 133 -1.51 11.83 -24.72
C PHE A 133 -1.71 10.43 -25.30
N ALA A 134 -0.70 9.56 -25.14
CA ALA A 134 -0.87 8.14 -25.44
C ALA A 134 -1.91 7.59 -24.46
N THR A 135 -2.98 6.98 -24.96
CA THR A 135 -3.96 6.33 -24.08
C THR A 135 -3.47 4.92 -23.79
N PHE A 136 -3.37 4.51 -22.53
CA PHE A 136 -2.87 3.19 -22.18
C PHE A 136 -4.04 2.26 -21.88
N THR A 137 -4.65 1.65 -22.91
CA THR A 137 -5.82 0.77 -22.71
C THR A 137 -5.45 -0.70 -22.55
N GLN A 138 -4.18 -1.05 -22.75
CA GLN A 138 -3.69 -2.42 -22.79
C GLN A 138 -2.55 -2.63 -21.80
N PHE A 139 -2.38 -3.89 -21.39
CA PHE A 139 -1.31 -4.33 -20.51
C PHE A 139 -0.61 -5.53 -21.12
N GLU A 140 0.71 -5.58 -20.96
CA GLU A 140 1.50 -6.80 -21.13
C GLU A 140 2.01 -7.31 -19.78
N THR A 141 2.22 -8.61 -19.70
CA THR A 141 2.96 -9.21 -18.59
C THR A 141 4.45 -9.03 -18.85
N ALA A 142 5.07 -8.09 -18.15
CA ALA A 142 6.52 -7.89 -18.18
C ALA A 142 7.24 -9.07 -17.50
N ALA A 143 6.70 -9.52 -16.37
CA ALA A 143 7.28 -10.65 -15.64
C ALA A 143 6.27 -11.50 -14.88
N SER A 144 6.66 -12.75 -14.64
CA SER A 144 5.94 -13.65 -13.75
C SER A 144 6.89 -14.62 -13.06
N PHE A 145 6.92 -14.60 -11.72
CA PHE A 145 7.85 -15.39 -10.93
C PHE A 145 7.28 -15.74 -9.55
N PHE A 146 7.94 -16.66 -8.84
CA PHE A 146 7.61 -16.99 -7.44
C PHE A 146 8.42 -16.08 -6.50
N GLY A 147 7.74 -15.16 -5.83
CA GLY A 147 8.36 -14.26 -4.85
C GLY A 147 8.71 -14.96 -3.53
N ILE A 148 7.85 -15.91 -3.12
CA ILE A 148 8.17 -16.86 -2.07
C ILE A 148 8.48 -18.19 -2.76
N ALA A 149 9.76 -18.59 -2.70
CA ALA A 149 10.29 -19.74 -3.44
C ALA A 149 9.89 -21.09 -2.80
N ASP A 150 8.58 -21.38 -2.82
CA ASP A 150 8.01 -22.68 -2.46
C ASP A 150 6.88 -23.01 -3.45
N ALA A 151 7.12 -24.00 -4.31
CA ALA A 151 6.19 -24.41 -5.35
C ALA A 151 4.88 -25.02 -4.82
N ASN A 152 4.86 -25.48 -3.56
CA ASN A 152 3.68 -26.08 -2.91
C ASN A 152 2.94 -25.08 -2.02
N PHE A 153 3.53 -23.91 -1.76
CA PHE A 153 2.88 -22.88 -0.98
C PHE A 153 1.64 -22.34 -1.70
N ARG A 154 0.50 -22.29 -0.98
CA ARG A 154 -0.80 -21.83 -1.48
C ARG A 154 -1.42 -20.72 -0.63
N GLY A 155 -0.56 -20.03 0.12
CA GLY A 155 -0.98 -18.97 1.03
C GLY A 155 -1.19 -17.60 0.40
N GLY A 156 -0.90 -17.47 -0.90
CA GLY A 156 -0.76 -16.17 -1.54
C GLY A 156 0.40 -15.34 -0.98
N SER A 157 0.44 -14.07 -1.33
CA SER A 157 1.45 -13.13 -0.84
C SER A 157 0.93 -11.70 -0.79
N SER A 158 1.49 -10.89 0.10
CA SER A 158 1.35 -9.43 0.12
C SER A 158 2.50 -8.81 -0.65
N VAL A 159 2.25 -7.69 -1.33
CA VAL A 159 3.25 -6.98 -2.14
C VAL A 159 3.28 -5.51 -1.77
N ALA A 160 4.46 -4.90 -1.86
CA ALA A 160 4.68 -3.47 -1.75
C ALA A 160 5.79 -3.05 -2.71
N VAL A 161 5.75 -1.80 -3.17
CA VAL A 161 6.77 -1.22 -4.06
C VAL A 161 7.34 0.03 -3.43
N ALA A 162 8.66 0.08 -3.24
CA ALA A 162 9.37 1.26 -2.76
C ALA A 162 10.88 1.15 -3.07
N ASP A 163 11.60 2.27 -3.12
CA ASP A 163 13.06 2.30 -3.37
C ASP A 163 13.86 1.95 -2.10
N PHE A 164 14.11 0.66 -1.88
CA PHE A 164 14.81 0.17 -0.69
C PHE A 164 16.34 0.33 -0.83
N ASN A 165 16.87 0.19 -2.05
CA ASN A 165 18.31 0.28 -2.31
C ASN A 165 18.81 1.71 -2.61
N SER A 166 17.90 2.69 -2.70
CA SER A 166 18.16 4.10 -3.03
C SER A 166 18.73 4.33 -4.44
N ASP A 167 18.33 3.53 -5.42
CA ASP A 167 18.76 3.65 -6.82
C ASP A 167 17.84 4.52 -7.69
N GLY A 168 16.77 5.05 -7.10
CA GLY A 168 15.77 5.89 -7.77
C GLY A 168 14.68 5.10 -8.47
N LYS A 169 14.60 3.79 -8.27
CA LYS A 169 13.58 2.90 -8.86
C LYS A 169 12.89 2.11 -7.75
N GLY A 170 11.65 1.72 -8.01
CA GLY A 170 10.89 0.90 -7.09
C GLY A 170 11.47 -0.51 -7.02
N ASP A 171 11.64 -1.03 -5.81
CA ASP A 171 11.92 -2.42 -5.53
C ASP A 171 10.66 -3.15 -5.06
N VAL A 172 10.60 -4.46 -5.29
CA VAL A 172 9.41 -5.27 -4.99
C VAL A 172 9.63 -6.03 -3.68
N ALA A 173 8.92 -5.63 -2.63
CA ALA A 173 8.82 -6.41 -1.39
C ALA A 173 7.64 -7.38 -1.45
N ILE A 174 7.86 -8.60 -0.95
CA ILE A 174 6.91 -9.71 -1.00
C ILE A 174 6.84 -10.37 0.37
N GLY A 175 5.67 -10.29 1.01
CA GLY A 175 5.35 -10.96 2.26
C GLY A 175 4.65 -12.29 2.00
N ALA A 176 5.05 -13.37 2.69
CA ALA A 176 4.34 -14.64 2.63
C ALA A 176 2.95 -14.50 3.26
N GLY A 177 1.91 -15.02 2.60
CA GLY A 177 0.56 -15.08 3.16
C GLY A 177 0.34 -16.28 4.10
N VAL A 178 -0.93 -16.66 4.27
CA VAL A 178 -1.37 -17.68 5.24
C VAL A 178 -0.74 -19.05 4.96
N GLY A 179 -0.32 -19.76 6.01
CA GLY A 179 0.46 -20.99 5.91
C GLY A 179 1.97 -20.74 5.78
N GLY A 180 2.39 -19.50 5.55
CA GLY A 180 3.78 -19.06 5.60
C GLY A 180 4.13 -18.49 6.96
N GLY A 181 5.42 -18.53 7.32
CA GLY A 181 5.92 -17.70 8.44
C GLY A 181 5.86 -16.20 8.09
N PRO A 182 6.29 -15.31 9.00
CA PRO A 182 6.32 -13.86 8.75
C PRO A 182 7.50 -13.46 7.86
N ARG A 183 7.66 -14.18 6.74
CA ARG A 183 8.76 -14.08 5.79
C ARG A 183 8.52 -12.93 4.85
N VAL A 184 9.57 -12.15 4.64
CA VAL A 184 9.64 -11.11 3.61
C VAL A 184 10.83 -11.40 2.70
N ALA A 185 10.61 -11.23 1.40
CA ALA A 185 11.62 -11.24 0.36
C ALA A 185 11.58 -9.88 -0.36
N ILE A 186 12.74 -9.36 -0.75
CA ILE A 186 12.83 -8.07 -1.47
C ILE A 186 13.69 -8.25 -2.72
N TYR A 187 13.16 -7.78 -3.83
CA TYR A 187 13.74 -7.93 -5.15
C TYR A 187 13.98 -6.58 -5.82
N ASP A 188 15.11 -6.48 -6.50
CA ASP A 188 15.46 -5.34 -7.34
C ASP A 188 14.45 -5.21 -8.49
N GLY A 189 13.77 -4.08 -8.57
CA GLY A 189 12.72 -3.83 -9.57
C GLY A 189 13.20 -3.98 -11.01
N THR A 190 14.42 -3.50 -11.30
CA THR A 190 15.00 -3.47 -12.65
C THR A 190 15.26 -4.86 -13.23
N THR A 191 15.43 -5.84 -12.35
CA THR A 191 15.63 -7.24 -12.70
C THR A 191 14.33 -8.03 -12.59
N ALA A 192 13.45 -7.64 -11.66
CA ALA A 192 12.14 -8.25 -11.47
C ALA A 192 11.26 -8.12 -12.72
N VAL A 193 11.21 -6.93 -13.34
CA VAL A 193 10.47 -6.69 -14.59
C VAL A 193 10.96 -7.53 -15.79
N LYS A 194 12.14 -8.17 -15.69
CA LYS A 194 12.74 -9.00 -16.76
C LYS A 194 12.58 -10.50 -16.53
N SER A 195 11.74 -10.91 -15.57
CA SER A 195 11.58 -12.33 -15.16
C SER A 195 12.87 -13.00 -14.65
N ALA A 196 13.88 -12.22 -14.25
CA ALA A 196 15.12 -12.70 -13.65
C ALA A 196 15.43 -11.93 -12.35
N PRO A 197 14.53 -11.98 -11.36
CA PRO A 197 14.58 -11.11 -10.19
C PRO A 197 15.83 -11.40 -9.33
N THR A 198 16.58 -10.35 -9.02
CA THR A 198 17.72 -10.38 -8.10
C THR A 198 17.23 -10.01 -6.70
N ARG A 199 17.57 -10.82 -5.70
CA ARG A 199 17.28 -10.49 -4.30
C ARG A 199 18.21 -9.37 -3.83
N LEU A 200 17.66 -8.33 -3.23
CA LEU A 200 18.45 -7.27 -2.60
C LEU A 200 19.06 -7.71 -1.27
N VAL A 201 18.33 -8.56 -0.54
CA VAL A 201 18.75 -9.16 0.72
C VAL A 201 18.27 -10.61 0.78
N ASN A 202 18.83 -11.39 1.71
CA ASN A 202 18.28 -12.72 2.00
C ASN A 202 16.85 -12.59 2.54
N ASP A 203 16.07 -13.67 2.43
CA ASP A 203 14.76 -13.71 3.07
C ASP A 203 14.94 -13.60 4.59
N PHE A 204 14.10 -12.80 5.23
CA PHE A 204 14.11 -12.63 6.68
C PHE A 204 12.70 -12.75 7.26
N PHE A 205 12.63 -13.03 8.56
CA PHE A 205 11.37 -12.90 9.30
C PHE A 205 11.27 -11.49 9.84
N ALA A 206 10.19 -10.79 9.54
CA ALA A 206 10.00 -9.40 9.97
C ALA A 206 9.47 -9.30 11.41
N LEU A 207 8.69 -10.30 11.85
CA LEU A 207 8.14 -10.37 13.20
C LEU A 207 8.98 -11.32 14.07
N PRO A 208 9.13 -11.03 15.37
CA PRO A 208 9.93 -11.86 16.29
C PRO A 208 9.22 -13.15 16.72
N GLU A 209 8.02 -13.42 16.20
CA GLU A 209 7.28 -14.67 16.44
C GLU A 209 7.89 -15.80 15.59
N THR A 210 8.70 -16.63 16.22
CA THR A 210 9.54 -17.60 15.50
C THR A 210 9.04 -19.03 15.59
N SER A 211 9.04 -19.70 14.43
CA SER A 211 8.85 -21.13 14.14
C SER A 211 7.43 -21.72 14.17
N ILE A 212 6.48 -21.23 14.97
CA ILE A 212 5.10 -21.75 14.99
C ILE A 212 4.09 -20.86 14.27
N PHE A 213 4.34 -19.57 14.18
CA PHE A 213 3.42 -18.64 13.51
C PHE A 213 3.36 -18.95 12.01
N ARG A 214 2.14 -19.12 11.51
CA ARG A 214 1.83 -19.45 10.10
C ARG A 214 0.76 -18.53 9.51
N GLY A 215 0.55 -17.35 10.09
CA GLY A 215 -0.42 -16.38 9.57
C GLY A 215 0.09 -15.60 8.37
N GLY A 216 1.39 -15.64 8.08
CA GLY A 216 2.01 -14.75 7.11
C GLY A 216 2.04 -13.30 7.58
N VAL A 217 2.27 -12.39 6.64
CA VAL A 217 2.33 -10.95 6.87
C VAL A 217 1.60 -10.17 5.78
N SER A 218 0.95 -9.09 6.17
CA SER A 218 0.62 -7.98 5.28
C SER A 218 1.79 -6.99 5.34
N ILE A 219 2.17 -6.42 4.20
CA ILE A 219 3.27 -5.47 4.10
C ILE A 219 2.87 -4.24 3.32
N ASP A 220 3.50 -3.12 3.68
CA ASP A 220 3.56 -1.90 2.88
C ASP A 220 4.94 -1.25 3.03
N ALA A 221 5.27 -0.26 2.22
CA ALA A 221 6.58 0.37 2.21
C ALA A 221 6.53 1.85 1.85
N GLY A 222 7.44 2.62 2.42
CA GLY A 222 7.58 4.05 2.18
C GLY A 222 8.55 4.68 3.17
N ASP A 223 9.09 5.86 2.87
CA ASP A 223 9.92 6.60 3.84
C ASP A 223 9.02 7.10 4.97
N VAL A 224 8.95 6.37 6.09
CA VAL A 224 8.07 6.76 7.21
C VAL A 224 8.77 7.72 8.18
N ASN A 225 10.11 7.74 8.18
CA ASN A 225 10.88 8.45 9.18
C ASN A 225 11.47 9.78 8.65
N GLY A 226 11.40 9.99 7.34
CA GLY A 226 11.84 11.19 6.64
C GLY A 226 13.35 11.24 6.37
N ASP A 227 14.03 10.09 6.30
CA ASP A 227 15.46 10.00 6.01
C ASP A 227 15.78 9.85 4.52
N GLY A 228 14.76 9.79 3.67
CA GLY A 228 14.89 9.60 2.23
C GLY A 228 15.13 8.16 1.82
N LYS A 229 14.89 7.17 2.69
CA LYS A 229 14.98 5.74 2.39
C LYS A 229 13.65 5.06 2.64
N ALA A 230 13.27 4.10 1.79
CA ALA A 230 12.04 3.35 2.01
C ALA A 230 12.15 2.47 3.26
N ASP A 231 11.20 2.64 4.18
CA ASP A 231 11.01 1.78 5.34
C ASP A 231 9.96 0.69 5.03
N LEU A 232 10.02 -0.41 5.78
CA LEU A 232 9.08 -1.53 5.65
C LEU A 232 8.09 -1.53 6.81
N ILE A 233 6.80 -1.54 6.50
CA ILE A 233 5.71 -1.69 7.45
C ILE A 233 5.15 -3.11 7.34
N VAL A 234 4.99 -3.78 8.48
CA VAL A 234 4.59 -5.19 8.52
C VAL A 234 3.48 -5.39 9.54
N GLY A 235 2.33 -5.85 9.06
CA GLY A 235 1.20 -6.30 9.88
C GLY A 235 1.19 -7.82 9.99
N ALA A 236 0.91 -8.33 11.18
CA ALA A 236 0.78 -9.76 11.39
C ALA A 236 -0.50 -10.32 10.74
N GLY A 237 -0.36 -11.38 9.94
CA GLY A 237 -1.51 -12.11 9.42
C GLY A 237 -2.28 -12.89 10.50
N PRO A 238 -3.30 -13.68 10.12
CA PRO A 238 -4.17 -14.42 11.04
C PRO A 238 -3.40 -15.19 12.13
N GLY A 239 -3.71 -14.93 13.40
CA GLY A 239 -3.10 -15.60 14.55
C GLY A 239 -1.81 -14.97 15.10
N GLY A 240 -1.34 -13.85 14.53
CA GLY A 240 -0.10 -13.17 14.94
C GLY A 240 -0.29 -11.97 15.88
N GLY A 241 -1.37 -11.97 16.66
CA GLY A 241 -1.56 -11.01 17.75
C GLY A 241 -1.85 -9.56 17.37
N GLN A 242 -2.20 -9.25 16.12
CA GLN A 242 -2.49 -7.87 15.64
C GLN A 242 -1.31 -6.92 15.84
N ARG A 243 -0.10 -7.41 15.58
CA ARG A 243 1.14 -6.64 15.73
C ARG A 243 1.50 -5.95 14.43
N THR A 244 1.61 -4.63 14.50
CA THR A 244 2.26 -3.81 13.50
C THR A 244 3.71 -3.59 13.91
N ARG A 245 4.64 -3.79 12.98
CA ARG A 245 6.04 -3.44 13.15
C ARG A 245 6.55 -2.67 11.96
N VAL A 246 7.25 -1.58 12.23
CA VAL A 246 7.94 -0.77 11.24
C VAL A 246 9.44 -0.96 11.38
N ILE A 247 10.10 -1.31 10.28
CA ILE A 247 11.54 -1.59 10.21
C ILE A 247 12.17 -0.56 9.27
N SER A 248 13.25 0.08 9.72
CA SER A 248 13.95 1.07 8.90
C SER A 248 14.49 0.45 7.62
N GLY A 249 14.49 1.20 6.51
CA GLY A 249 15.08 0.76 5.24
C GLY A 249 16.54 0.35 5.39
N VAL A 250 17.29 1.07 6.22
CA VAL A 250 18.69 0.75 6.55
C VAL A 250 18.82 -0.63 7.19
N ASP A 251 17.95 -0.98 8.14
CA ASP A 251 17.97 -2.27 8.80
C ASP A 251 17.44 -3.40 7.92
N VAL A 252 16.46 -3.11 7.06
CA VAL A 252 15.98 -4.02 6.01
C VAL A 252 17.14 -4.38 5.09
N MET A 253 17.86 -3.39 4.55
CA MET A 253 18.99 -3.61 3.65
C MET A 253 20.22 -4.24 4.35
N ALA A 254 20.33 -4.10 5.67
CA ALA A 254 21.29 -4.82 6.49
C ALA A 254 20.82 -6.26 6.87
N ASN A 255 19.70 -6.72 6.31
CA ASN A 255 19.11 -8.05 6.55
C ASN A 255 18.84 -8.36 8.02
N LYS A 256 18.48 -7.34 8.83
CA LYS A 256 18.23 -7.53 10.27
C LYS A 256 16.85 -8.10 10.56
N GLY A 257 15.85 -7.79 9.74
CA GLY A 257 14.47 -8.27 9.92
C GLY A 257 13.99 -8.11 11.37
N SER A 258 13.59 -9.22 12.00
CA SER A 258 13.05 -9.22 13.35
C SER A 258 14.04 -8.85 14.45
N THR A 259 15.35 -8.84 14.15
CA THR A 259 16.42 -8.41 15.07
C THR A 259 16.69 -6.90 15.03
N ALA A 260 16.11 -6.18 14.08
CA ALA A 260 16.21 -4.72 14.01
C ALA A 260 15.58 -4.07 15.25
N THR A 261 16.09 -2.92 15.68
CA THR A 261 15.33 -2.09 16.62
C THR A 261 14.23 -1.40 15.81
N PRO A 262 12.94 -1.71 16.04
CA PRO A 262 11.87 -1.17 15.19
C PRO A 262 11.73 0.34 15.35
N LEU A 263 11.32 1.01 14.26
CA LEU A 263 10.90 2.42 14.30
C LEU A 263 9.59 2.57 15.07
N ALA A 264 8.69 1.60 14.92
CA ALA A 264 7.46 1.46 15.69
C ALA A 264 7.10 -0.02 15.84
N ASP A 265 6.49 -0.37 16.97
CA ASP A 265 6.08 -1.73 17.28
C ASP A 265 4.90 -1.68 18.27
N PHE A 266 3.70 -2.00 17.81
CA PHE A 266 2.47 -1.84 18.58
C PHE A 266 1.43 -2.91 18.24
N LEU A 267 0.44 -3.04 19.12
CA LEU A 267 -0.67 -3.98 18.97
C LEU A 267 -1.96 -3.21 18.72
N LEU A 268 -2.73 -3.62 17.70
CA LEU A 268 -4.03 -3.05 17.35
C LEU A 268 -5.16 -3.89 17.98
N GLY A 269 -5.38 -3.76 19.29
CA GLY A 269 -6.54 -4.36 19.96
C GLY A 269 -6.35 -4.69 21.44
N GLY A 270 -7.41 -4.49 22.24
CA GLY A 270 -7.46 -4.88 23.66
C GLY A 270 -7.45 -6.40 23.87
N LYS A 271 -7.07 -6.81 25.10
CA LYS A 271 -6.68 -8.14 25.62
C LYS A 271 -7.55 -9.39 25.28
N ASP A 272 -8.64 -9.29 24.53
CA ASP A 272 -9.56 -10.41 24.37
C ASP A 272 -9.24 -11.26 23.13
N SER A 273 -8.67 -12.43 23.41
CA SER A 273 -7.97 -13.36 22.51
C SER A 273 -8.88 -14.33 21.74
N GLY A 274 -10.08 -13.93 21.33
CA GLY A 274 -11.05 -14.81 20.68
C GLY A 274 -11.31 -14.43 19.23
N GLU A 275 -10.66 -15.12 18.29
CA GLU A 275 -10.96 -15.14 16.85
C GLU A 275 -10.82 -13.79 16.11
N ARG A 276 -9.61 -13.49 15.59
CA ARG A 276 -9.32 -12.23 14.88
C ARG A 276 -8.55 -12.49 13.59
N LEU A 277 -9.04 -11.92 12.46
CA LEU A 277 -8.75 -12.35 11.09
C LEU A 277 -7.48 -11.77 10.42
N GLY A 278 -6.64 -11.03 11.15
CA GLY A 278 -5.38 -10.46 10.64
C GLY A 278 -5.44 -8.95 10.42
N GLU A 279 -4.27 -8.37 10.14
CA GLU A 279 -4.06 -6.92 10.01
C GLU A 279 -3.74 -6.53 8.57
N ILE A 280 -4.26 -5.39 8.11
CA ILE A 280 -3.92 -4.80 6.81
C ILE A 280 -3.27 -3.45 7.05
N VAL A 281 -2.09 -3.24 6.49
CA VAL A 281 -1.37 -1.97 6.61
C VAL A 281 -1.44 -1.23 5.28
N SER A 282 -1.53 0.10 5.35
CA SER A 282 -1.46 1.02 4.22
C SER A 282 -0.54 2.20 4.54
N PHE A 283 0.31 2.58 3.60
CA PHE A 283 1.12 3.78 3.65
C PHE A 283 0.44 4.87 2.83
N GLU A 284 0.34 6.07 3.40
CA GLU A 284 -0.26 7.24 2.75
C GLU A 284 0.81 8.34 2.75
N PRO A 285 1.55 8.55 1.65
CA PRO A 285 2.52 9.61 1.60
C PRO A 285 1.83 10.97 1.81
N THR A 286 2.39 11.74 2.73
CA THR A 286 2.08 13.11 3.16
C THR A 286 1.00 13.86 2.37
N ILE A 287 -0.10 14.19 3.06
CA ILE A 287 -0.96 15.33 2.70
C ILE A 287 -0.10 16.59 2.78
N THR A 288 0.13 17.23 1.63
CA THR A 288 0.94 18.45 1.48
C THR A 288 0.66 19.48 2.59
N GLY A 289 1.70 19.85 3.35
CA GLY A 289 1.64 20.90 4.37
C GLY A 289 2.19 20.54 5.74
N THR A 290 2.51 19.26 6.01
CA THR A 290 3.15 18.83 7.27
C THR A 290 4.55 18.25 7.01
N LYS A 291 5.47 18.39 7.98
CA LYS A 291 6.86 17.86 7.91
C LYS A 291 6.94 16.34 8.21
N TYR A 292 5.81 15.64 8.16
CA TYR A 292 5.65 14.29 8.68
C TYR A 292 5.16 13.36 7.58
N ASN A 293 5.69 12.15 7.54
CA ASN A 293 5.17 11.09 6.69
C ASN A 293 4.21 10.25 7.55
N GLY A 294 2.99 10.07 7.07
CA GLY A 294 1.93 9.31 7.76
C GLY A 294 1.83 7.89 7.19
N PHE A 295 1.26 6.98 7.97
CA PHE A 295 0.79 5.69 7.48
C PHE A 295 -0.50 5.33 8.21
N SER A 296 -1.42 4.65 7.52
CA SER A 296 -2.71 4.25 8.06
C SER A 296 -2.74 2.75 8.27
N VAL A 297 -3.05 2.30 9.48
CA VAL A 297 -3.18 0.87 9.74
C VAL A 297 -4.63 0.53 10.01
N PHE A 298 -5.14 -0.48 9.30
CA PHE A 298 -6.50 -0.96 9.40
C PHE A 298 -6.50 -2.42 9.87
N ALA A 299 -6.97 -2.68 11.09
CA ALA A 299 -7.24 -4.05 11.51
C ALA A 299 -8.67 -4.44 11.09
N ILE A 300 -8.81 -5.54 10.36
CA ILE A 300 -10.11 -6.14 10.05
C ILE A 300 -10.45 -7.16 11.14
N VAL A 301 -11.45 -6.87 11.95
CA VAL A 301 -11.93 -7.74 13.04
C VAL A 301 -13.32 -8.27 12.68
N ASN A 302 -13.46 -9.57 12.39
CA ASN A 302 -14.79 -10.20 12.40
C ASN A 302 -15.12 -10.61 13.83
N PHE A 303 -16.29 -10.22 14.31
CA PHE A 303 -16.87 -10.75 15.54
C PHE A 303 -17.86 -11.87 15.19
N PRO A 304 -17.80 -13.05 15.82
CA PRO A 304 -18.83 -14.07 15.65
C PRO A 304 -20.21 -13.49 16.02
N GLY A 305 -21.13 -13.43 15.05
CA GLY A 305 -22.48 -12.88 15.20
C GLY A 305 -22.74 -11.54 14.51
N TYR A 306 -21.74 -10.97 13.81
CA TYR A 306 -21.93 -9.83 12.91
C TYR A 306 -21.75 -10.26 11.45
N ASP A 307 -22.70 -9.88 10.59
CA ASP A 307 -22.66 -10.21 9.15
C ASP A 307 -21.62 -9.39 8.36
N HIS A 308 -20.93 -8.46 9.03
CA HIS A 308 -19.93 -7.55 8.44
C HIS A 308 -18.71 -7.40 9.36
N PRO A 309 -17.49 -7.32 8.81
CA PRO A 309 -16.28 -7.06 9.58
C PRO A 309 -16.28 -5.65 10.19
N ILE A 310 -15.79 -5.53 11.44
CA ILE A 310 -15.52 -4.25 12.08
C ILE A 310 -14.08 -3.84 11.73
N VAL A 311 -13.94 -2.70 11.07
CA VAL A 311 -12.64 -2.07 10.83
C VAL A 311 -12.28 -1.24 12.07
N SER A 312 -11.22 -1.64 12.77
CA SER A 312 -10.58 -0.82 13.82
C SER A 312 -9.27 -0.31 13.24
N GLY A 313 -9.19 0.98 12.95
CA GLY A 313 -8.01 1.58 12.32
C GLY A 313 -7.64 2.92 12.93
N GLY A 314 -6.41 3.35 12.67
CA GLY A 314 -5.90 4.66 13.06
C GLY A 314 -4.80 5.11 12.10
N THR A 315 -4.68 6.43 11.92
CA THR A 315 -3.54 7.02 11.20
C THR A 315 -2.42 7.29 12.20
N TYR A 316 -1.24 6.78 11.89
CA TYR A 316 -0.03 6.90 12.68
C TYR A 316 0.97 7.79 11.94
N TYR A 317 1.70 8.62 12.68
CA TYR A 317 2.72 9.50 12.12
C TYR A 317 4.07 9.15 12.74
N LEU A 318 5.10 9.07 11.90
CA LEU A 318 6.49 8.96 12.31
C LEU A 318 7.27 10.15 11.75
N GLY A 319 8.26 10.62 12.49
CA GLY A 319 9.06 11.77 12.08
C GLY A 319 10.15 12.12 13.08
N LYS A 320 11.29 12.59 12.56
CA LYS A 320 12.49 12.97 13.33
C LYS A 320 12.27 14.01 14.44
N ASP A 321 11.18 14.76 14.38
CA ASP A 321 10.84 15.85 15.30
C ASP A 321 9.67 15.51 16.26
N LEU A 322 9.25 14.24 16.36
CA LEU A 322 8.25 13.81 17.34
C LEU A 322 8.81 13.87 18.78
N PRO A 323 8.02 14.28 19.79
CA PRO A 323 8.38 14.05 21.19
C PRO A 323 8.59 12.54 21.39
N LYS A 324 9.68 12.15 22.06
CA LYS A 324 10.10 10.76 22.29
C LYS A 324 9.19 9.94 23.22
N SER A 325 7.88 10.14 23.20
CA SER A 325 6.90 9.28 23.86
C SER A 325 5.82 8.86 22.86
N PRO A 326 5.34 7.60 22.89
CA PRO A 326 4.17 7.17 22.12
C PRO A 326 2.93 7.84 22.72
N GLY A 327 2.76 9.12 22.42
CA GLY A 327 1.56 9.85 22.74
C GLY A 327 0.55 9.58 21.64
N VAL A 328 -0.55 8.93 21.98
CA VAL A 328 -1.82 9.12 21.27
C VAL A 328 -1.97 10.63 21.11
N VAL A 329 -1.99 11.13 19.87
CA VAL A 329 -2.39 12.52 19.63
C VAL A 329 -3.86 12.57 20.07
N PRO A 330 -4.21 13.31 21.14
CA PRO A 330 -5.60 13.43 21.55
C PRO A 330 -6.30 14.31 20.52
N ASP A 331 -7.52 13.92 20.13
CA ASP A 331 -8.47 14.66 19.30
C ASP A 331 -8.15 14.84 17.80
N LEU A 332 -8.47 13.80 17.03
CA LEU A 332 -9.19 13.94 15.76
C LEU A 332 -10.36 12.95 15.79
N ASP A 333 -11.47 13.43 16.36
CA ASP A 333 -12.80 12.82 16.47
C ASP A 333 -12.89 11.29 16.53
N ASP A 334 -13.02 10.83 17.77
CA ASP A 334 -13.22 9.47 18.23
C ASP A 334 -14.65 8.95 17.89
N ARG A 335 -15.10 9.07 16.63
CA ARG A 335 -16.41 8.54 16.17
C ARG A 335 -16.44 8.16 14.69
N VAL A 336 -16.08 6.91 14.39
CA VAL A 336 -16.77 6.16 13.34
C VAL A 336 -17.45 4.97 14.01
N THR A 337 -18.63 5.22 14.56
CA THR A 337 -19.59 4.15 14.86
C THR A 337 -20.42 3.96 13.59
N VAL A 338 -20.14 2.91 12.82
CA VAL A 338 -21.04 2.50 11.73
C VAL A 338 -22.19 1.73 12.39
N GLN A 339 -23.41 2.27 12.32
CA GLN A 339 -24.64 1.50 12.49
C GLN A 339 -25.00 0.80 11.18
#